data_AF-A0A2E9WQR0-F1
#
_entry.id   AF-A0A2E9WQR0-F1
#
_cell.length_a   1.000
_cell.length_b   1.000
_cell.length_c   1.000
_cell.angle_alpha   90.00
_cell.angle_beta   90.00
_cell.angle_gamma   90.00
#
_symmetry.space_group_name_H-M   'P 1'
#
loop_
_entity.id
_entity.type
_entity.pdbx_description
1 polymer ?
#
loop_
_entity_poly.entity_id
_entity_poly.type
_entity_poly.pdbx_seq_one_letter_code
_entity_poly.pdbx_strand_id
1 'polypeptide(L)'
;MKLIDAIKEAEEKKVAIGHFNISDTEMLKGIFSAAQKLKLPVIIGTSEGEREFIGVDQSVALVKSLREEHNYPVFLNADHTYSFEKAKEAIDAGYDMIVYDGAKLPFEENLETTKKVVEYAKSVNPDIVVEAELGYIGKSSKLLDAIPEGAQITDEHLTKPEELKNFVKNTGVALAAPAVGNLHGMLKNAKNPAINIERVKQLREAGGVPMVLHGGSGISDDDFVKAIEAGISVVHISTEVRVAYENGIKIGLQENPDEIAPYRYMKDAVHNVEKVVEKRLKLFNKL
;
A
#
# COMPACT_ATOMS: atom_id res chain seq x y z
N MET A 1 -4.22 -18.23 -7.43
CA MET A 1 -4.81 -17.69 -6.17
C MET A 1 -5.33 -16.29 -6.46
N LYS A 2 -6.54 -15.94 -6.03
CA LYS A 2 -7.05 -14.56 -6.18
C LYS A 2 -6.52 -13.69 -5.04
N LEU A 3 -6.42 -12.38 -5.27
CA LEU A 3 -5.91 -11.44 -4.26
C LEU A 3 -6.75 -11.48 -2.98
N ILE A 4 -8.09 -11.45 -3.11
CA ILE A 4 -8.98 -11.45 -1.95
C ILE A 4 -8.85 -12.72 -1.08
N ASP A 5 -8.54 -13.86 -1.70
CA ASP A 5 -8.32 -15.12 -0.97
C ASP A 5 -7.03 -15.05 -0.16
N ALA A 6 -5.96 -14.50 -0.74
CA ALA A 6 -4.68 -14.29 -0.05
C ALA A 6 -4.86 -13.36 1.16
N ILE A 7 -5.63 -12.28 1.02
CA ILE A 7 -5.88 -11.32 2.11
C ILE A 7 -6.68 -11.98 3.24
N LYS A 8 -7.72 -12.76 2.91
CA LYS A 8 -8.49 -13.51 3.91
C LYS A 8 -7.65 -14.55 4.64
N GLU A 9 -6.78 -15.26 3.92
CA GLU A 9 -5.87 -16.23 4.53
C GLU A 9 -4.86 -15.53 5.48
N ALA A 10 -4.38 -14.34 5.13
CA ALA A 10 -3.54 -13.53 5.99
C ALA A 10 -4.28 -13.11 7.27
N GLU A 11 -5.52 -12.64 7.12
CA GLU A 11 -6.39 -12.25 8.23
C GLU A 11 -6.64 -13.41 9.21
N GLU A 12 -7.00 -14.60 8.70
CA GLU A 12 -7.23 -15.80 9.51
C GLU A 12 -5.98 -16.20 10.33
N LYS A 13 -4.80 -16.02 9.74
CA LYS A 13 -3.50 -16.30 10.38
C LYS A 13 -3.00 -15.16 11.27
N LYS A 14 -3.70 -14.02 11.30
CA LYS A 14 -3.26 -12.77 11.96
C LYS A 14 -1.85 -12.38 11.51
N VAL A 15 -1.66 -12.36 10.19
CA VAL A 15 -0.48 -11.83 9.49
C VAL A 15 -0.95 -10.82 8.44
N ALA A 16 -0.05 -10.09 7.82
CA ALA A 16 -0.41 -9.14 6.77
C ALA A 16 0.37 -9.34 5.46
N ILE A 17 -0.30 -9.05 4.35
CA ILE A 17 0.33 -8.93 3.05
C ILE A 17 1.04 -7.57 2.97
N GLY A 18 2.30 -7.59 2.52
CA GLY A 18 3.03 -6.37 2.23
C GLY A 18 2.60 -5.77 0.89
N HIS A 19 2.27 -4.48 0.90
CA HIS A 19 2.12 -3.65 -0.29
C HIS A 19 3.31 -2.69 -0.36
N PHE A 20 3.99 -2.66 -1.51
CA PHE A 20 5.18 -1.85 -1.72
C PHE A 20 5.11 -1.11 -3.05
N ASN A 21 5.26 0.22 -3.03
CA ASN A 21 5.26 1.00 -4.26
C ASN A 21 6.57 0.84 -5.05
N ILE A 22 6.46 0.91 -6.37
CA ILE A 22 7.60 0.95 -7.28
C ILE A 22 7.59 2.23 -8.12
N SER A 23 8.78 2.61 -8.59
CA SER A 23 8.96 3.69 -9.57
C SER A 23 9.75 3.22 -10.80
N ASP A 24 10.30 2.01 -10.77
CA ASP A 24 11.05 1.37 -11.87
C ASP A 24 11.11 -0.16 -11.71
N THR A 25 11.83 -0.82 -12.62
CA THR A 25 11.99 -2.28 -12.61
C THR A 25 12.95 -2.79 -11.54
N GLU A 26 13.86 -1.95 -11.06
CA GLU A 26 14.89 -2.27 -10.07
C GLU A 26 14.27 -2.39 -8.68
N MET A 27 13.37 -1.46 -8.31
CA MET A 27 12.56 -1.58 -7.11
C MET A 27 11.68 -2.83 -7.16
N LEU A 28 11.03 -3.09 -8.31
CA LEU A 28 10.21 -4.28 -8.51
C LEU A 28 11.02 -5.57 -8.30
N LYS A 29 12.22 -5.67 -8.88
CA LYS A 29 13.13 -6.81 -8.68
C LYS A 29 13.45 -7.01 -7.19
N GLY A 30 13.81 -5.94 -6.47
CA GLY A 30 14.14 -6.03 -5.04
C GLY A 30 12.97 -6.53 -4.20
N ILE A 31 11.75 -6.00 -4.44
CA ILE A 31 10.53 -6.43 -3.74
C ILE A 31 10.21 -7.90 -4.06
N PHE A 32 10.25 -8.27 -5.35
CA PHE A 32 9.93 -9.62 -5.78
C PHE A 32 10.91 -10.67 -5.26
N SER A 33 12.22 -10.37 -5.25
CA SER A 33 13.24 -11.24 -4.67
C SER A 33 12.98 -11.54 -3.20
N ALA A 34 12.66 -10.50 -2.41
CA ALA A 34 12.34 -10.66 -0.99
C ALA A 34 11.08 -11.53 -0.78
N ALA A 35 10.02 -11.26 -1.55
CA ALA A 35 8.79 -12.05 -1.49
C ALA A 35 9.03 -13.52 -1.84
N GLN A 36 9.73 -13.78 -2.96
CA GLN A 36 10.04 -15.13 -3.45
C GLN A 36 10.90 -15.92 -2.46
N LYS A 37 11.90 -15.28 -1.86
CA LYS A 37 12.77 -15.88 -0.83
C LYS A 37 11.98 -16.36 0.39
N LEU A 38 10.97 -15.59 0.81
CA LEU A 38 10.12 -15.92 1.95
C LEU A 38 8.89 -16.76 1.58
N LYS A 39 8.63 -16.96 0.28
CA LYS A 39 7.45 -17.65 -0.26
C LYS A 39 6.13 -17.02 0.20
N LEU A 40 6.10 -15.69 0.27
CA LEU A 40 4.94 -14.90 0.65
C LEU A 40 4.31 -14.19 -0.56
N PRO A 41 2.98 -14.02 -0.61
CA PRO A 41 2.35 -13.14 -1.59
C PRO A 41 2.74 -11.68 -1.35
N VAL A 42 2.70 -10.87 -2.41
CA VAL A 42 3.06 -9.45 -2.34
C VAL A 42 2.21 -8.61 -3.29
N ILE A 43 1.91 -7.37 -2.89
CA ILE A 43 1.21 -6.39 -3.71
C ILE A 43 2.21 -5.31 -4.13
N ILE A 44 2.25 -5.03 -5.43
CA ILE A 44 3.05 -3.98 -6.04
C ILE A 44 2.16 -2.76 -6.24
N GLY A 45 2.52 -1.64 -5.63
CA GLY A 45 1.77 -0.39 -5.73
C GLY A 45 2.32 0.53 -6.82
N THR A 46 1.43 1.20 -7.55
CA THR A 46 1.76 2.37 -8.36
C THR A 46 0.72 3.46 -8.11
N SER A 47 1.11 4.54 -7.45
CA SER A 47 0.33 5.76 -7.31
C SER A 47 0.09 6.43 -8.66
N GLU A 48 -0.79 7.44 -8.73
CA GLU A 48 -0.98 8.19 -9.99
C GLU A 48 0.34 8.75 -10.54
N GLY A 49 1.22 9.31 -9.70
CA GLY A 49 2.52 9.81 -10.17
C GLY A 49 3.46 8.71 -10.67
N GLU A 50 3.41 7.52 -10.06
CA GLU A 50 4.20 6.37 -10.54
C GLU A 50 3.61 5.79 -11.83
N ARG A 51 2.28 5.81 -11.99
CA ARG A 51 1.60 5.44 -13.23
C ARG A 51 1.88 6.41 -14.37
N GLU A 52 2.00 7.71 -14.09
CA GLU A 52 2.42 8.71 -15.06
C GLU A 52 3.89 8.52 -15.49
N PHE A 53 4.75 8.10 -14.57
CA PHE A 53 6.17 7.89 -14.85
C PHE A 53 6.46 6.56 -15.57
N ILE A 54 5.91 5.44 -15.07
CA ILE A 54 6.13 4.09 -15.61
C ILE A 54 5.22 3.82 -16.81
N GLY A 55 3.97 4.29 -16.74
CA GLY A 55 2.87 3.91 -17.63
C GLY A 55 1.95 2.86 -17.01
N VAL A 56 0.63 3.02 -17.20
CA VAL A 56 -0.41 2.13 -16.67
C VAL A 56 -0.26 0.72 -17.27
N ASP A 57 -0.24 0.60 -18.59
CA ASP A 57 -0.12 -0.70 -19.29
C ASP A 57 1.26 -1.35 -19.04
N GLN A 58 2.32 -0.53 -18.95
CA GLN A 58 3.67 -1.00 -18.64
C GLN A 58 3.72 -1.61 -17.24
N SER A 59 3.06 -0.99 -16.25
CA SER A 59 2.97 -1.54 -14.89
C SER A 59 2.29 -2.92 -14.88
N VAL A 60 1.20 -3.07 -15.63
CA VAL A 60 0.51 -4.36 -15.82
C VAL A 60 1.44 -5.39 -16.46
N ALA A 61 2.12 -5.02 -17.55
CA ALA A 61 3.03 -5.92 -18.26
C ALA A 61 4.20 -6.40 -17.37
N LEU A 62 4.79 -5.51 -16.58
CA LEU A 62 5.89 -5.84 -15.66
C LEU A 62 5.47 -6.87 -14.61
N VAL A 63 4.35 -6.63 -13.92
CA VAL A 63 3.87 -7.56 -12.88
C VAL A 63 3.38 -8.87 -13.49
N LYS A 64 2.69 -8.82 -14.64
CA LYS A 64 2.25 -10.01 -15.37
C LYS A 64 3.42 -10.90 -15.78
N SER A 65 4.51 -10.32 -16.28
CA SER A 65 5.71 -11.06 -16.68
C SER A 65 6.25 -11.92 -15.53
N LEU A 66 6.42 -11.33 -14.33
CA LEU A 66 6.91 -12.06 -13.16
C LEU A 66 5.92 -13.11 -12.67
N ARG A 67 4.61 -12.79 -12.70
CA ARG A 67 3.53 -13.70 -12.30
C ARG A 67 3.54 -14.96 -13.16
N GLU A 68 3.66 -14.82 -14.48
CA GLU A 68 3.62 -15.93 -15.44
C GLU A 68 4.92 -16.73 -15.44
N GLU A 69 6.08 -16.06 -15.45
CA GLU A 69 7.39 -16.72 -15.45
C GLU A 69 7.59 -17.62 -14.21
N HIS A 70 7.16 -17.13 -13.05
CA HIS A 70 7.41 -17.83 -11.78
C HIS A 70 6.17 -18.54 -11.21
N ASN A 71 5.00 -18.43 -11.84
CA ASN A 71 3.72 -18.90 -11.31
C ASN A 71 3.51 -18.44 -9.84
N TYR A 72 3.73 -17.15 -9.59
CA TYR A 72 3.87 -16.59 -8.23
C TYR A 72 2.75 -15.60 -7.89
N PRO A 73 2.24 -15.55 -6.63
CA PRO A 73 1.19 -14.62 -6.24
C PRO A 73 1.70 -13.19 -6.01
N VAL A 74 2.03 -12.52 -7.11
CA VAL A 74 2.35 -11.09 -7.16
C VAL A 74 1.17 -10.33 -7.78
N PHE A 75 0.65 -9.33 -7.08
CA PHE A 75 -0.53 -8.56 -7.47
C PHE A 75 -0.16 -7.09 -7.74
N LEU A 76 -0.93 -6.41 -8.60
CA LEU A 76 -0.73 -5.00 -8.93
C LEU A 76 -1.89 -4.14 -8.40
N ASN A 77 -1.53 -3.02 -7.76
CA ASN A 77 -2.44 -2.09 -7.12
C ASN A 77 -2.29 -0.67 -7.69
N ALA A 78 -3.41 -0.06 -8.07
CA ALA A 78 -3.50 1.35 -8.45
C ALA A 78 -3.69 2.16 -7.17
N ASP A 79 -2.56 2.55 -6.60
CA ASP A 79 -2.50 3.21 -5.30
C ASP A 79 -3.00 4.67 -5.41
N HIS A 80 -3.61 5.18 -4.35
CA HIS A 80 -4.24 6.52 -4.25
C HIS A 80 -4.76 7.10 -5.58
N THR A 81 -5.92 6.62 -6.02
CA THR A 81 -6.60 7.09 -7.23
C THR A 81 -7.69 8.11 -6.86
N TYR A 82 -7.62 9.32 -7.44
CA TYR A 82 -8.43 10.45 -6.98
C TYR A 82 -9.66 10.75 -7.85
N SER A 83 -9.81 10.12 -9.01
CA SER A 83 -11.00 10.28 -9.87
C SER A 83 -11.54 8.96 -10.39
N PHE A 84 -12.82 8.96 -10.76
CA PHE A 84 -13.46 7.80 -11.38
C PHE A 84 -12.80 7.44 -12.71
N GLU A 85 -12.40 8.43 -13.51
CA GLU A 85 -11.75 8.24 -14.81
C GLU A 85 -10.39 7.55 -14.65
N LYS A 86 -9.60 7.96 -13.65
CA LYS A 86 -8.31 7.32 -13.33
C LYS A 86 -8.47 5.93 -12.74
N ALA A 87 -9.54 5.68 -11.99
CA ALA A 87 -9.86 4.34 -11.52
C ALA A 87 -10.26 3.45 -12.69
N LYS A 88 -11.13 3.94 -13.57
CA LYS A 88 -11.56 3.28 -14.81
C LYS A 88 -10.36 2.93 -15.70
N GLU A 89 -9.43 3.86 -15.90
CA GLU A 89 -8.19 3.62 -16.68
C GLU A 89 -7.41 2.42 -16.14
N ALA A 90 -7.17 2.36 -14.83
CA ALA A 90 -6.44 1.24 -14.22
C ALA A 90 -7.23 -0.09 -14.24
N ILE A 91 -8.55 -0.03 -14.01
CA ILE A 91 -9.45 -1.20 -14.09
C ILE A 91 -9.39 -1.80 -15.49
N ASP A 92 -9.55 -0.97 -16.52
CA ASP A 92 -9.56 -1.39 -17.92
C ASP A 92 -8.22 -1.98 -18.37
N ALA A 93 -7.11 -1.45 -17.83
CA ALA A 93 -5.76 -1.96 -18.11
C ALA A 93 -5.49 -3.34 -17.47
N GLY A 94 -6.25 -3.73 -16.45
CA GLY A 94 -6.14 -5.04 -15.80
C GLY A 94 -5.39 -5.04 -14.47
N TYR A 95 -5.44 -3.94 -13.71
CA TYR A 95 -5.00 -3.93 -12.32
C TYR A 95 -5.82 -4.90 -11.45
N ASP A 96 -5.17 -5.59 -10.51
CA ASP A 96 -5.86 -6.53 -9.62
C ASP A 96 -6.58 -5.80 -8.46
N MET A 97 -6.14 -4.58 -8.15
CA MET A 97 -6.63 -3.81 -7.02
C MET A 97 -6.61 -2.30 -7.28
N ILE A 98 -7.65 -1.59 -6.81
CA ILE A 98 -7.78 -0.13 -6.93
C ILE A 98 -7.98 0.46 -5.53
N VAL A 99 -7.17 1.45 -5.17
CA VAL A 99 -7.42 2.31 -4.01
C VAL A 99 -8.08 3.58 -4.53
N TYR A 100 -9.36 3.78 -4.21
CA TYR A 100 -10.00 5.08 -4.43
C TYR A 100 -9.82 5.94 -3.17
N ASP A 101 -9.08 7.03 -3.33
CA ASP A 101 -8.79 7.98 -2.25
C ASP A 101 -9.66 9.23 -2.40
N GLY A 102 -10.83 9.17 -1.77
CA GLY A 102 -11.72 10.30 -1.58
C GLY A 102 -11.59 10.94 -0.20
N ALA A 103 -10.49 10.71 0.55
CA ALA A 103 -10.41 11.08 1.97
C ALA A 103 -10.45 12.60 2.23
N LYS A 104 -10.20 13.42 1.20
CA LYS A 104 -10.34 14.89 1.24
C LYS A 104 -11.72 15.40 0.82
N LEU A 105 -12.57 14.55 0.25
CA LEU A 105 -13.91 14.92 -0.17
C LEU A 105 -14.87 14.90 1.03
N PRO A 106 -15.99 15.62 0.96
CA PRO A 106 -17.11 15.39 1.86
C PRO A 106 -17.52 13.90 1.86
N PHE A 107 -17.93 13.38 3.02
CA PHE A 107 -18.23 11.95 3.20
C PHE A 107 -19.16 11.38 2.13
N GLU A 108 -20.23 12.10 1.79
CA GLU A 108 -21.22 11.67 0.79
C GLU A 108 -20.64 11.64 -0.63
N GLU A 109 -19.76 12.57 -0.99
CA GLU A 109 -19.09 12.58 -2.30
C GLU A 109 -18.09 11.43 -2.44
N ASN A 110 -17.33 11.15 -1.37
CA ASN A 110 -16.45 9.99 -1.30
C ASN A 110 -17.25 8.69 -1.45
N LEU A 111 -18.35 8.56 -0.71
CA LEU A 111 -19.24 7.40 -0.76
C LEU A 111 -19.82 7.20 -2.17
N GLU A 112 -20.36 8.24 -2.78
CA GLU A 112 -20.97 8.16 -4.12
C GLU A 112 -19.95 7.72 -5.17
N THR A 113 -18.76 8.34 -5.17
CA THR A 113 -17.74 8.03 -6.18
C THR A 113 -17.12 6.66 -5.95
N THR A 114 -16.85 6.30 -4.70
CA THR A 114 -16.38 4.94 -4.35
C THR A 114 -17.36 3.89 -4.84
N LYS A 115 -18.67 4.08 -4.61
CA LYS A 115 -19.71 3.16 -5.07
C LYS A 115 -19.66 2.98 -6.59
N LYS A 116 -19.52 4.08 -7.34
CA LYS A 116 -19.36 4.03 -8.81
C LYS A 116 -18.13 3.24 -9.23
N VAL A 117 -16.99 3.42 -8.54
CA VAL A 117 -15.75 2.65 -8.81
C VAL A 117 -15.96 1.16 -8.53
N VAL A 118 -16.60 0.81 -7.39
CA VAL A 118 -16.91 -0.59 -7.04
C VAL A 118 -17.83 -1.25 -8.08
N GLU A 119 -18.90 -0.56 -8.48
CA GLU A 119 -19.85 -1.06 -9.48
C GLU A 119 -19.17 -1.27 -10.84
N TYR A 120 -18.34 -0.32 -11.26
CA TYR A 120 -17.60 -0.43 -12.52
C TYR A 120 -16.57 -1.57 -12.49
N ALA A 121 -15.76 -1.66 -11.43
CA ALA A 121 -14.78 -2.75 -11.27
C ALA A 121 -15.46 -4.12 -11.37
N LYS A 122 -16.58 -4.33 -10.65
CA LYS A 122 -17.36 -5.57 -10.69
C LYS A 122 -17.93 -5.87 -12.08
N SER A 123 -18.31 -4.85 -12.84
CA SER A 123 -18.83 -5.02 -14.21
C SER A 123 -17.77 -5.45 -15.22
N VAL A 124 -16.51 -5.08 -15.00
CA VAL A 124 -15.37 -5.45 -15.86
C VAL A 124 -14.79 -6.80 -15.44
N ASN A 125 -14.45 -6.96 -14.16
CA ASN A 125 -13.94 -8.19 -13.60
C ASN A 125 -14.26 -8.26 -12.09
N PRO A 126 -15.09 -9.23 -11.64
CA PRO A 126 -15.50 -9.34 -10.24
C PRO A 126 -14.37 -9.69 -9.27
N ASP A 127 -13.20 -10.10 -9.78
CA ASP A 127 -12.01 -10.40 -8.96
C ASP A 127 -11.17 -9.16 -8.65
N ILE A 128 -11.45 -8.00 -9.26
CA ILE A 128 -10.79 -6.73 -8.94
C ILE A 128 -11.21 -6.28 -7.54
N VAL A 129 -10.23 -6.05 -6.69
CA VAL A 129 -10.43 -5.61 -5.31
C VAL A 129 -10.46 -4.09 -5.27
N VAL A 130 -11.55 -3.50 -4.77
CA VAL A 130 -11.62 -2.05 -4.52
C VAL A 130 -11.49 -1.79 -3.02
N GLU A 131 -10.50 -0.96 -2.69
CA GLU A 131 -10.26 -0.38 -1.38
C GLU A 131 -10.68 1.09 -1.39
N ALA A 132 -11.20 1.56 -0.25
CA ALA A 132 -11.45 2.97 -0.04
C ALA A 132 -10.74 3.51 1.20
N GLU A 133 -10.27 4.74 1.10
CA GLU A 133 -9.66 5.48 2.20
C GLU A 133 -10.70 6.35 2.93
N LEU A 134 -10.69 6.27 4.26
CA LEU A 134 -11.54 7.06 5.14
C LEU A 134 -10.68 7.78 6.18
N GLY A 135 -10.72 9.11 6.13
CA GLY A 135 -10.00 9.98 7.04
C GLY A 135 -8.64 10.38 6.47
N TYR A 136 -8.37 11.68 6.47
CA TYR A 136 -7.19 12.22 5.79
C TYR A 136 -5.94 12.09 6.67
N ILE A 137 -4.91 11.38 6.18
CA ILE A 137 -3.66 11.13 6.92
C ILE A 137 -2.44 11.83 6.31
N GLY A 138 -2.65 12.82 5.44
CA GLY A 138 -1.60 13.47 4.65
C GLY A 138 -1.54 12.96 3.20
N LYS A 139 -0.69 13.57 2.37
CA LYS A 139 -0.42 13.10 1.00
C LYS A 139 1.09 12.88 0.81
N SER A 140 1.41 11.97 -0.10
CA SER A 140 2.76 11.69 -0.61
C SER A 140 3.70 10.98 0.37
N SER A 141 4.30 9.89 -0.10
CA SER A 141 5.32 9.12 0.63
C SER A 141 6.71 9.78 0.52
N LYS A 142 7.06 10.62 1.49
CA LYS A 142 8.33 11.37 1.54
C LYS A 142 8.81 11.62 2.97
N LEU A 143 10.02 12.16 3.12
CA LEU A 143 10.47 12.72 4.39
C LEU A 143 9.76 14.05 4.66
N LEU A 144 9.21 14.18 5.88
CA LEU A 144 8.40 15.31 6.31
C LEU A 144 9.14 16.16 7.35
N ASP A 145 9.01 17.48 7.24
CA ASP A 145 9.53 18.43 8.23
C ASP A 145 8.59 18.58 9.43
N ALA A 146 7.28 18.41 9.21
CA ALA A 146 6.24 18.48 10.23
C ALA A 146 5.03 17.62 9.83
N ILE A 147 4.09 17.45 10.76
CA ILE A 147 2.82 16.75 10.53
C ILE A 147 2.00 17.55 9.49
N PRO A 148 1.45 16.89 8.45
CA PRO A 148 0.64 17.57 7.44
C PRO A 148 -0.58 18.25 8.06
N GLU A 149 -0.89 19.47 7.62
CA GLU A 149 -2.07 20.19 8.06
C GLU A 149 -3.35 19.41 7.72
N GLY A 150 -4.24 19.27 8.70
CA GLY A 150 -5.50 18.52 8.57
C GLY A 150 -5.36 17.00 8.73
N ALA A 151 -4.16 16.46 8.94
CA ALA A 151 -3.99 15.03 9.16
C ALA A 151 -4.71 14.58 10.46
N GLN A 152 -5.55 13.57 10.34
CA GLN A 152 -6.37 13.03 11.41
C GLN A 152 -5.55 12.07 12.27
N ILE A 153 -4.85 12.63 13.25
CA ILE A 153 -3.95 11.88 14.15
C ILE A 153 -4.35 11.95 15.62
N THR A 154 -5.36 12.75 15.98
CA THR A 154 -5.90 12.80 17.35
C THR A 154 -7.18 11.97 17.44
N ASP A 155 -7.47 11.42 18.62
CA ASP A 155 -8.57 10.48 18.83
C ASP A 155 -9.94 11.03 18.39
N GLU A 156 -10.15 12.33 18.53
CA GLU A 156 -11.37 13.03 18.10
C GLU A 156 -11.54 13.01 16.58
N HIS A 157 -10.43 13.04 15.83
CA HIS A 157 -10.42 13.11 14.38
C HIS A 157 -10.24 11.75 13.69
N LEU A 158 -9.85 10.70 14.40
CA LEU A 158 -9.78 9.35 13.85
C LEU A 158 -11.15 8.86 13.36
N THR A 159 -11.14 8.06 12.29
CA THR A 159 -12.33 7.47 11.64
C THR A 159 -13.24 6.76 12.63
N LYS A 160 -14.55 7.04 12.61
CA LYS A 160 -15.49 6.45 13.58
C LYS A 160 -16.00 5.07 13.10
N PRO A 161 -16.25 4.11 14.01
CA PRO A 161 -16.79 2.80 13.66
C PRO A 161 -18.10 2.84 12.86
N GLU A 162 -19.05 3.69 13.26
CA GLU A 162 -20.34 3.82 12.57
C GLU A 162 -20.20 4.44 11.16
N GLU A 163 -19.27 5.38 10.98
CA GLU A 163 -18.95 5.95 9.66
C GLU A 163 -18.43 4.87 8.73
N LEU A 164 -17.46 4.07 9.18
CA LEU A 164 -16.88 2.98 8.38
C LEU A 164 -17.95 1.92 8.04
N LYS A 165 -18.75 1.50 9.01
CA LYS A 165 -19.83 0.54 8.80
C LYS A 165 -20.84 1.03 7.76
N ASN A 166 -21.25 2.30 7.86
CA ASN A 166 -22.15 2.91 6.88
C ASN A 166 -21.49 2.96 5.49
N PHE A 167 -20.22 3.35 5.43
CA PHE A 167 -19.49 3.46 4.18
C PHE A 167 -19.35 2.12 3.47
N VAL A 168 -18.89 1.08 4.17
CA VAL A 168 -18.74 -0.28 3.62
C VAL A 168 -20.09 -0.81 3.13
N LYS A 169 -21.16 -0.64 3.92
CA LYS A 169 -22.51 -1.10 3.57
C LYS A 169 -23.03 -0.46 2.27
N ASN A 170 -22.80 0.83 2.07
CA ASN A 170 -23.36 1.56 0.93
C ASN A 170 -22.50 1.50 -0.34
N THR A 171 -21.18 1.30 -0.19
CA THR A 171 -20.24 1.22 -1.32
C THR A 171 -19.98 -0.21 -1.76
N GLY A 172 -19.97 -1.17 -0.83
CA GLY A 172 -19.62 -2.57 -1.10
C GLY A 172 -18.13 -2.78 -1.42
N VAL A 173 -17.25 -1.90 -0.92
CA VAL A 173 -15.79 -2.08 -0.98
C VAL A 173 -15.36 -3.37 -0.31
N ALA A 174 -14.27 -3.95 -0.81
CA ALA A 174 -13.71 -5.21 -0.30
C ALA A 174 -12.71 -4.98 0.83
N LEU A 175 -12.13 -3.79 0.92
CA LEU A 175 -11.13 -3.38 1.89
C LEU A 175 -11.36 -1.92 2.29
N ALA A 176 -10.88 -1.53 3.47
CA ALA A 176 -10.90 -0.13 3.89
C ALA A 176 -9.61 0.28 4.59
N ALA A 177 -9.17 1.51 4.32
CA ALA A 177 -8.04 2.17 4.95
C ALA A 177 -8.52 3.32 5.84
N PRO A 178 -8.70 3.09 7.15
CA PRO A 178 -9.11 4.14 8.07
C PRO A 178 -7.92 4.94 8.64
N ALA A 179 -8.15 6.21 8.98
CA ALA A 179 -7.25 6.99 9.83
C ALA A 179 -7.28 6.46 11.28
N VAL A 180 -6.15 5.89 11.71
CA VAL A 180 -5.97 5.29 13.06
C VAL A 180 -4.77 5.86 13.81
N GLY A 181 -4.32 7.06 13.42
CA GLY A 181 -3.16 7.75 13.98
C GLY A 181 -1.93 7.72 13.08
N ASN A 182 -1.99 6.99 11.96
CA ASN A 182 -0.95 6.89 10.95
C ASN A 182 -0.82 8.18 10.10
N LEU A 183 0.32 8.30 9.41
CA LEU A 183 0.64 9.40 8.49
C LEU A 183 1.30 8.88 7.22
N HIS A 184 1.04 9.49 6.07
CA HIS A 184 1.92 9.30 4.91
C HIS A 184 3.28 9.96 5.12
N GLY A 185 4.36 9.21 4.85
CA GLY A 185 5.72 9.71 4.98
C GLY A 185 6.37 9.42 6.33
N MET A 186 7.55 9.99 6.55
CA MET A 186 8.30 9.85 7.80
C MET A 186 8.76 11.22 8.30
N LEU A 187 8.52 11.53 9.55
CA LEU A 187 9.05 12.75 10.17
C LEU A 187 10.58 12.67 10.28
N LYS A 188 11.29 13.71 9.82
CA LYS A 188 12.77 13.75 9.84
C LYS A 188 13.34 13.82 11.25
N ASN A 189 12.68 14.60 12.11
CA ASN A 189 13.20 15.01 13.43
C ASN A 189 12.31 14.53 14.60
N ALA A 190 11.35 13.65 14.33
CA ALA A 190 10.43 13.12 15.34
C ALA A 190 9.98 11.71 14.93
N LYS A 191 9.41 10.96 15.87
CA LYS A 191 8.72 9.70 15.55
C LYS A 191 7.35 10.01 14.97
N ASN A 192 6.89 9.18 14.05
CA ASN A 192 5.50 9.21 13.61
C ASN A 192 4.57 8.94 14.81
N PRO A 193 3.32 9.44 14.79
CA PRO A 193 2.37 9.18 15.87
C PRO A 193 2.09 7.68 16.02
N ALA A 194 1.77 7.26 17.24
CA ALA A 194 1.45 5.88 17.54
C ALA A 194 0.08 5.49 16.95
N ILE A 195 -0.07 4.21 16.63
CA ILE A 195 -1.33 3.68 16.11
C ILE A 195 -2.30 3.43 17.26
N ASN A 196 -3.54 3.89 17.12
CA ASN A 196 -4.61 3.60 18.05
C ASN A 196 -5.15 2.17 17.80
N ILE A 197 -4.53 1.19 18.45
CA ILE A 197 -4.84 -0.25 18.29
C ILE A 197 -6.30 -0.57 18.66
N GLU A 198 -6.83 0.07 19.71
CA GLU A 198 -8.22 -0.14 20.10
C GLU A 198 -9.17 0.38 19.02
N ARG A 199 -8.85 1.50 18.38
CA ARG A 199 -9.61 2.01 17.24
C ARG A 199 -9.56 1.05 16.04
N VAL A 200 -8.40 0.45 15.74
CA VAL A 200 -8.29 -0.59 14.68
C VAL A 200 -9.26 -1.72 14.95
N LYS A 201 -9.29 -2.24 16.18
CA LYS A 201 -10.19 -3.34 16.57
C LYS A 201 -11.66 -2.98 16.40
N GLN A 202 -12.07 -1.80 16.89
CA GLN A 202 -13.44 -1.30 16.76
C GLN A 202 -13.86 -1.14 15.29
N LEU A 203 -12.96 -0.62 14.45
CA LEU A 203 -13.21 -0.44 13.02
C LEU A 203 -13.30 -1.77 12.28
N ARG A 204 -12.41 -2.71 12.59
CA ARG A 204 -12.45 -4.06 11.99
C ARG A 204 -13.77 -4.76 12.29
N GLU A 205 -14.22 -4.70 13.54
CA GLU A 205 -15.49 -5.29 13.97
C GLU A 205 -16.70 -4.61 13.29
N ALA A 206 -16.71 -3.28 13.23
CA ALA A 206 -17.82 -2.52 12.66
C ALA A 206 -17.91 -2.61 11.13
N GLY A 207 -16.75 -2.55 10.44
CA GLY A 207 -16.67 -2.54 8.98
C GLY A 207 -16.88 -3.92 8.35
N GLY A 208 -16.54 -5.01 9.05
CA GLY A 208 -16.75 -6.38 8.56
C GLY A 208 -15.86 -6.80 7.38
N VAL A 209 -14.96 -5.94 6.92
CA VAL A 209 -13.98 -6.20 5.85
C VAL A 209 -12.54 -6.13 6.38
N PRO A 210 -11.55 -6.72 5.71
CA PRO A 210 -10.15 -6.59 6.14
C PRO A 210 -9.70 -5.13 6.10
N MET A 211 -8.94 -4.72 7.12
CA MET A 211 -8.43 -3.35 7.25
C MET A 211 -7.03 -3.22 6.63
N VAL A 212 -6.75 -2.05 6.07
CA VAL A 212 -5.47 -1.72 5.42
C VAL A 212 -4.79 -0.59 6.17
N LEU A 213 -3.50 -0.78 6.49
CA LEU A 213 -2.70 0.23 7.15
C LEU A 213 -1.87 1.00 6.12
N HIS A 214 -2.30 2.22 5.86
CA HIS A 214 -1.56 3.19 5.04
C HIS A 214 -0.44 3.86 5.83
N GLY A 215 0.52 4.44 5.11
CA GLY A 215 1.57 5.23 5.76
C GLY A 215 2.42 4.42 6.73
N GLY A 216 2.69 3.14 6.42
CA GLY A 216 3.39 2.26 7.36
C GLY A 216 4.83 2.69 7.68
N SER A 217 5.47 3.44 6.77
CA SER A 217 6.85 3.88 6.98
C SER A 217 7.02 4.71 8.25
N GLY A 218 7.99 4.33 9.10
CA GLY A 218 8.26 5.01 10.37
C GLY A 218 7.36 4.61 11.54
N ILE A 219 6.39 3.69 11.34
CA ILE A 219 5.67 3.02 12.43
C ILE A 219 6.63 2.06 13.16
N SER A 220 6.44 1.92 14.48
CA SER A 220 7.26 1.02 15.29
C SER A 220 6.95 -0.45 14.98
N ASP A 221 7.95 -1.33 15.11
CA ASP A 221 7.76 -2.77 14.86
C ASP A 221 6.69 -3.38 15.80
N ASP A 222 6.60 -2.87 17.03
CA ASP A 222 5.58 -3.27 18.02
C ASP A 222 4.16 -2.83 17.62
N ASP A 223 3.99 -1.60 17.13
CA ASP A 223 2.69 -1.12 16.63
C ASP A 223 2.23 -1.91 15.40
N PHE A 224 3.15 -2.29 14.49
CA PHE A 224 2.80 -3.15 13.38
C PHE A 224 2.24 -4.50 13.85
N VAL A 225 2.94 -5.17 14.75
CA VAL A 225 2.50 -6.48 15.27
C VAL A 225 1.12 -6.34 15.93
N LYS A 226 0.95 -5.34 16.80
CA LYS A 226 -0.33 -5.10 17.48
C LYS A 226 -1.46 -4.74 16.53
N ALA A 227 -1.20 -3.93 15.50
CA ALA A 227 -2.21 -3.53 14.53
C ALA A 227 -2.64 -4.71 13.65
N ILE A 228 -1.70 -5.57 13.25
CA ILE A 228 -1.99 -6.81 12.52
C ILE A 228 -2.83 -7.76 13.39
N GLU A 229 -2.46 -7.93 14.65
CA GLU A 229 -3.24 -8.74 15.59
C GLU A 229 -4.66 -8.20 15.85
N ALA A 230 -4.84 -6.88 15.73
CA ALA A 230 -6.12 -6.19 15.90
C ALA A 230 -7.01 -6.20 14.63
N GLY A 231 -6.47 -6.56 13.46
CA GLY A 231 -7.27 -6.73 12.23
C GLY A 231 -6.71 -6.10 10.95
N ILE A 232 -5.51 -5.50 10.98
CA ILE A 232 -4.82 -5.08 9.76
C ILE A 232 -4.35 -6.31 8.97
N SER A 233 -4.76 -6.40 7.70
CA SER A 233 -4.43 -7.53 6.81
C SER A 233 -3.54 -7.14 5.63
N VAL A 234 -3.42 -5.86 5.32
CA VAL A 234 -2.52 -5.31 4.29
C VAL A 234 -1.81 -4.09 4.85
N VAL A 235 -0.51 -3.96 4.57
CA VAL A 235 0.31 -2.83 5.05
C VAL A 235 1.04 -2.17 3.88
N HIS A 236 0.80 -0.87 3.67
CA HIS A 236 1.43 -0.09 2.60
C HIS A 236 2.74 0.53 3.08
N ILE A 237 3.85 0.21 2.40
CA ILE A 237 5.18 0.75 2.68
C ILE A 237 5.78 1.33 1.41
N SER A 238 6.13 2.62 1.44
CA SER A 238 6.67 3.32 0.27
C SER A 238 7.93 4.12 0.62
N THR A 239 7.86 5.00 1.63
CA THR A 239 8.98 5.89 1.99
C THR A 239 10.25 5.12 2.36
N GLU A 240 10.15 4.05 3.15
CA GLU A 240 11.31 3.21 3.51
C GLU A 240 11.96 2.55 2.28
N VAL A 241 11.16 2.12 1.30
CA VAL A 241 11.65 1.53 0.06
C VAL A 241 12.40 2.57 -0.77
N ARG A 242 11.84 3.78 -0.88
CA ARG A 242 12.48 4.91 -1.61
C ARG A 242 13.81 5.32 -0.97
N VAL A 243 13.86 5.39 0.36
CA VAL A 243 15.11 5.70 1.10
C VAL A 243 16.15 4.60 0.89
N ALA A 244 15.75 3.32 0.95
CA ALA A 244 16.65 2.19 0.70
C ALA A 244 17.21 2.23 -0.73
N TYR A 245 16.35 2.50 -1.71
CA TYR A 245 16.72 2.63 -3.11
C TYR A 245 17.70 3.78 -3.34
N GLU A 246 17.36 4.99 -2.88
CA GLU A 246 18.21 6.19 -2.99
C GLU A 246 19.60 5.94 -2.38
N ASN A 247 19.66 5.36 -1.17
CA ASN A 247 20.92 5.06 -0.50
C ASN A 247 21.74 4.02 -1.28
N GLY A 248 21.11 3.00 -1.86
CA GLY A 248 21.82 2.03 -2.70
C GLY A 248 22.40 2.66 -3.97
N ILE A 249 21.67 3.56 -4.63
CA ILE A 249 22.19 4.33 -5.77
C ILE A 249 23.41 5.17 -5.36
N LYS A 250 23.34 5.87 -4.22
CA LYS A 250 24.46 6.67 -3.70
C LYS A 250 25.70 5.82 -3.44
N ILE A 251 25.52 4.63 -2.84
CA ILE A 251 26.61 3.68 -2.59
C ILE A 251 27.25 3.25 -3.92
N GLY A 252 26.45 2.78 -4.89
CA GLY A 252 26.96 2.30 -6.17
C GLY A 252 27.75 3.37 -6.93
N LEU A 253 27.29 4.63 -6.91
CA LEU A 253 27.99 5.76 -7.54
C LEU A 253 29.26 6.21 -6.78
N GLN A 254 29.30 6.03 -5.45
CA GLN A 254 30.48 6.37 -4.64
C GLN A 254 31.58 5.30 -4.74
N GLU A 255 31.20 4.02 -4.81
CA GLU A 255 32.15 2.90 -4.91
C GLU A 255 32.89 2.89 -6.25
N ASN A 256 32.22 3.29 -7.34
CA ASN A 256 32.84 3.40 -8.66
C ASN A 256 32.36 4.65 -9.41
N PRO A 257 32.99 5.83 -9.18
CA PRO A 257 32.55 7.10 -9.77
C PRO A 257 32.58 7.16 -11.31
N ASP A 258 33.41 6.33 -11.95
CA ASP A 258 33.52 6.26 -13.41
C ASP A 258 32.57 5.22 -14.03
N GLU A 259 31.77 4.51 -13.22
CA GLU A 259 30.80 3.55 -13.72
C GLU A 259 29.58 4.27 -14.31
N ILE A 260 29.38 4.09 -15.61
CA ILE A 260 28.29 4.70 -16.36
C ILE A 260 27.18 3.72 -16.71
N ALA A 261 27.39 2.41 -16.55
CA ALA A 261 26.39 1.40 -16.89
C ALA A 261 25.36 1.26 -15.75
N PRO A 262 24.07 1.61 -15.97
CA PRO A 262 23.07 1.69 -14.90
C PRO A 262 22.90 0.43 -14.07
N TYR A 263 22.80 -0.73 -14.72
CA TYR A 263 22.59 -2.00 -14.03
C TYR A 263 23.74 -2.39 -13.07
N ARG A 264 24.93 -1.77 -13.20
CA ARG A 264 26.07 -2.03 -12.31
C ARG A 264 26.02 -1.19 -11.05
N TYR A 265 25.70 0.10 -11.16
CA TYR A 265 25.56 0.96 -9.98
C TYR A 265 24.18 0.85 -9.31
N MET A 266 23.16 0.32 -10.00
CA MET A 266 21.83 0.06 -9.44
C MET A 266 21.74 -1.25 -8.63
N LYS A 267 22.74 -2.14 -8.70
CA LYS A 267 22.75 -3.42 -7.98
C LYS A 267 22.53 -3.24 -6.46
N ASP A 268 23.13 -2.20 -5.88
CA ASP A 268 23.06 -1.92 -4.45
C ASP A 268 21.69 -1.32 -4.07
N ALA A 269 21.04 -0.62 -5.00
CA ALA A 269 19.66 -0.16 -4.84
C ALA A 269 18.69 -1.34 -4.77
N VAL A 270 18.82 -2.30 -5.68
CA VAL A 270 18.01 -3.55 -5.68
C VAL A 270 18.21 -4.31 -4.37
N HIS A 271 19.46 -4.51 -3.95
CA HIS A 271 19.80 -5.24 -2.72
C HIS A 271 19.28 -4.56 -1.45
N ASN A 272 19.38 -3.23 -1.37
CA ASN A 272 18.89 -2.48 -0.22
C ASN A 272 17.37 -2.51 -0.14
N VAL A 273 16.68 -2.41 -1.27
CA VAL A 273 15.22 -2.62 -1.33
C VAL A 273 14.86 -4.03 -0.86
N GLU A 274 15.52 -5.07 -1.38
CA GLU A 274 15.27 -6.46 -0.97
C GLU A 274 15.40 -6.63 0.55
N LYS A 275 16.47 -6.11 1.16
CA LYS A 275 16.69 -6.19 2.62
C LYS A 275 15.56 -5.54 3.44
N VAL A 276 15.14 -4.34 3.05
CA VAL A 276 14.08 -3.61 3.77
C VAL A 276 12.75 -4.33 3.61
N VAL A 277 12.42 -4.79 2.40
CA VAL A 277 11.20 -5.56 2.13
C VAL A 277 11.20 -6.90 2.87
N GLU A 278 12.32 -7.64 2.86
CA GLU A 278 12.47 -8.90 3.59
C GLU A 278 12.24 -8.70 5.09
N LYS A 279 12.83 -7.65 5.68
CA LYS A 279 12.61 -7.31 7.09
C LYS A 279 11.12 -7.07 7.39
N ARG A 280 10.44 -6.28 6.56
CA ARG A 280 9.01 -5.95 6.74
C ARG A 280 8.12 -7.17 6.56
N LEU A 281 8.36 -7.97 5.52
CA LEU A 281 7.62 -9.20 5.29
C LEU A 281 7.77 -10.20 6.44
N LYS A 282 8.97 -10.38 7.00
CA LYS A 282 9.19 -11.22 8.19
C LYS A 282 8.40 -10.72 9.39
N LEU A 283 8.47 -9.42 9.67
CA LEU A 283 7.71 -8.79 10.75
C LEU A 283 6.20 -9.02 10.59
N PHE A 284 5.67 -8.81 9.39
CA PHE A 284 4.24 -8.94 9.12
C PHE A 284 3.74 -10.39 9.19
N ASN A 285 4.64 -11.37 9.04
CA ASN A 285 4.33 -12.79 8.92
C ASN A 285 4.88 -13.66 10.06
N LYS A 286 5.40 -13.06 11.14
CA LYS A 286 5.92 -13.76 12.33
C LYS A 286 7.05 -14.76 12.00
N LEU A 287 7.97 -14.34 11.10
CA LEU A 287 9.12 -15.13 10.64
C LEU A 287 10.45 -14.67 11.24
#